data_AF-A0A4U0U185-F1
#
_entry.id   AF-A0A4U0U185-F1
#
_cell.length_a   1.000
_cell.length_b   1.000
_cell.length_c   1.000
_cell.angle_alpha   90.00
_cell.angle_beta   90.00
_cell.angle_gamma   90.00
#
_symmetry.space_group_name_H-M   'P 1'
#
loop_
_entity.id
_entity.type
_entity.pdbx_description
1 polymer ?
#
loop_
_entity_poly.entity_id
_entity_poly.type
_entity_poly.pdbx_seq_one_letter_code
_entity_poly.pdbx_strand_id
1 'polypeptide(L)'
;MHKATGVFDILTTSTDNPKILDFCVAPGGYLETSMWHDPRAQATAFSLGTDQGGHEILMPPNPRIAVKFMDITMLAADMGVDTIPAGHPDFANFPPRELAPNRFFDLVICDGQVLRTNVHARAEYRESREATRLTLTQLALGLDHLTPGGTMVVLLHHMETWGTLCLMRKMHQFASVQLFKHPKCHAKRSAFYMIATKVNARCPQATDAIEEWKGIWKVATFGSEEAYRDVMHASDAEVHSLLKDFGPRLVENARPIWVIQAKALEKASFVKGASRGWGPS
;
A
#
# COMPACT_ATOMS: atom_id res chain seq x y z
N MET A 1 0.95 -16.57 -0.08
CA MET A 1 1.30 -15.65 -1.19
C MET A 1 2.45 -16.22 -1.97
N HIS A 2 3.67 -16.23 -1.43
CA HIS A 2 4.87 -16.72 -2.13
C HIS A 2 4.71 -18.04 -2.89
N LYS A 3 4.23 -19.12 -2.24
CA LYS A 3 3.98 -20.42 -2.89
C LYS A 3 3.12 -20.35 -4.16
N ALA A 4 2.23 -19.36 -4.28
CA ALA A 4 1.32 -19.20 -5.42
C ALA A 4 1.82 -18.20 -6.47
N THR A 5 2.80 -17.36 -6.13
CA THR A 5 3.14 -16.16 -6.91
C THR A 5 4.64 -15.97 -7.15
N GLY A 6 5.51 -16.72 -6.47
CA GLY A 6 6.96 -16.54 -6.58
C GLY A 6 7.46 -15.19 -6.06
N VAL A 7 6.68 -14.47 -5.26
CA VAL A 7 6.95 -13.04 -4.92
C VAL A 7 8.31 -12.76 -4.24
N PHE A 8 8.97 -13.79 -3.71
CA PHE A 8 10.26 -13.66 -3.03
C PHE A 8 11.42 -14.20 -3.87
N ASP A 9 11.15 -14.71 -5.08
CA ASP A 9 12.19 -15.21 -5.99
C ASP A 9 13.16 -14.09 -6.37
N ILE A 10 12.68 -12.83 -6.43
CA ILE A 10 13.49 -11.64 -6.68
C ILE A 10 14.69 -11.53 -5.73
N LEU A 11 14.53 -11.97 -4.48
CA LEU A 11 15.58 -11.91 -3.47
C LEU A 11 16.71 -12.88 -3.82
N THR A 12 16.37 -14.06 -4.32
CA THR A 12 17.33 -15.11 -4.68
C THR A 12 18.02 -14.88 -6.03
N THR A 13 17.42 -14.07 -6.91
CA THR A 13 18.01 -13.72 -8.21
C THR A 13 19.02 -12.58 -8.13
N SER A 14 19.07 -11.85 -7.03
CA SER A 14 20.06 -10.79 -6.83
C SER A 14 21.45 -11.39 -6.60
N THR A 15 22.45 -10.91 -7.35
CA THR A 15 23.84 -11.31 -7.18
C THR A 15 24.44 -10.79 -5.87
N ASP A 16 23.85 -9.72 -5.33
CA ASP A 16 24.27 -9.04 -4.10
C ASP A 16 23.37 -9.40 -2.91
N ASN A 17 23.66 -8.86 -1.73
CA ASN A 17 22.80 -8.94 -0.54
C ASN A 17 21.46 -8.22 -0.84
N PRO A 18 20.33 -8.92 -1.02
CA PRO A 18 19.09 -8.30 -1.45
C PRO A 18 18.54 -7.38 -0.35
N LYS A 19 17.92 -6.27 -0.76
CA LYS A 19 17.42 -5.23 0.13
C LYS A 19 15.90 -5.19 0.13
N ILE A 20 15.32 -5.16 1.32
CA ILE A 20 13.86 -5.13 1.53
C ILE A 20 13.47 -3.82 2.22
N LEU A 21 12.41 -3.20 1.73
CA LEU A 21 11.74 -2.07 2.38
C LEU A 21 10.33 -2.48 2.79
N ASP A 22 9.98 -2.35 4.06
CA ASP A 22 8.63 -2.59 4.58
C ASP A 22 8.12 -1.34 5.28
N PHE A 23 7.06 -0.72 4.76
CA PHE A 23 6.57 0.55 5.30
C PHE A 23 5.70 0.41 6.56
N CYS A 24 5.13 -0.77 6.80
CA CYS A 24 4.20 -0.99 7.91
C CYS A 24 4.38 -2.42 8.43
N VAL A 25 5.54 -2.65 9.04
CA VAL A 25 6.02 -4.01 9.32
C VAL A 25 5.17 -4.75 10.35
N ALA A 26 4.59 -4.08 11.35
CA ALA A 26 3.87 -4.77 12.41
C ALA A 26 2.63 -5.53 11.88
N PRO A 27 2.43 -6.81 12.23
CA PRO A 27 3.15 -7.57 13.25
C PRO A 27 4.44 -8.27 12.80
N GLY A 28 4.74 -8.29 11.50
CA GLY A 28 6.05 -8.71 10.98
C GLY A 28 6.05 -9.90 10.05
N GLY A 29 4.93 -10.61 9.89
CA GLY A 29 4.92 -11.91 9.23
C GLY A 29 5.41 -11.89 7.77
N TYR A 30 5.12 -10.84 7.01
CA TYR A 30 5.61 -10.73 5.62
C TYR A 30 7.11 -10.54 5.55
N LEU A 31 7.66 -9.61 6.34
CA LEU A 31 9.09 -9.37 6.39
C LEU A 31 9.87 -10.54 6.99
N GLU A 32 9.36 -11.17 8.05
CA GLU A 32 9.99 -12.36 8.62
C GLU A 32 10.09 -13.48 7.58
N THR A 33 8.98 -13.75 6.87
CA THR A 33 8.96 -14.77 5.82
C THR A 33 9.93 -14.43 4.69
N SER A 34 9.97 -13.19 4.21
CA SER A 34 10.88 -12.78 3.13
C SER A 34 12.35 -12.89 3.53
N MET A 35 12.69 -12.59 4.78
CA MET A 35 14.05 -12.74 5.33
C MET A 35 14.50 -14.20 5.47
N TRP A 36 13.58 -15.16 5.56
CA TRP A 36 13.90 -16.60 5.51
C TRP A 36 14.19 -17.10 4.10
N HIS A 37 13.68 -16.42 3.07
CA HIS A 37 13.90 -16.82 1.68
C HIS A 37 15.33 -16.53 1.19
N ASP A 38 15.98 -15.48 1.72
CA ASP A 38 17.40 -15.25 1.49
C ASP A 38 18.13 -14.84 2.79
N PRO A 39 19.03 -15.69 3.33
CA PRO A 39 19.77 -15.39 4.55
C PRO A 39 20.80 -14.25 4.40
N ARG A 40 21.02 -13.75 3.19
CA ARG A 40 21.85 -12.56 2.91
C ARG A 40 21.03 -11.27 2.94
N ALA A 41 19.70 -11.36 2.91
CA ALA A 41 18.83 -10.21 2.84
C ALA A 41 19.04 -9.25 4.02
N GLN A 42 18.90 -7.96 3.72
CA GLN A 42 18.86 -6.87 4.69
C GLN A 42 17.56 -6.09 4.54
N ALA A 43 17.00 -5.64 5.65
CA ALA A 43 15.71 -4.94 5.63
C ALA A 43 15.78 -3.59 6.33
N THR A 44 15.06 -2.63 5.76
CA THR A 44 14.63 -1.39 6.43
C THR A 44 13.13 -1.45 6.58
N ALA A 45 12.66 -1.24 7.79
CA ALA A 45 11.26 -1.39 8.14
C ALA A 45 10.78 -0.16 8.90
N PHE A 46 9.53 0.21 8.69
CA PHE A 46 8.84 1.26 9.42
C PHE A 46 7.61 0.68 10.10
N SER A 47 7.30 1.19 11.29
CA SER A 47 6.05 0.90 12.00
C SER A 47 5.62 2.13 12.77
N LEU A 48 4.33 2.31 12.98
CA LEU A 48 3.86 3.26 13.99
C LEU A 48 4.22 2.72 15.39
N GLY A 49 4.62 3.59 16.31
CA GLY A 49 4.87 3.23 17.71
C GLY A 49 3.57 2.82 18.41
N THR A 50 3.62 1.87 19.35
CA THR A 50 2.42 1.37 20.06
C THR A 50 1.79 2.41 20.99
N ASP A 51 2.58 3.37 21.46
CA ASP A 51 2.16 4.57 22.19
C ASP A 51 1.36 5.55 21.31
N GLN A 52 1.65 5.54 20.01
CA GLN A 52 0.87 6.22 18.97
C GLN A 52 -0.22 5.30 18.38
N GLY A 53 -0.32 4.09 18.95
CA GLY A 53 -1.28 3.03 18.67
C GLY A 53 -0.99 2.19 17.41
N GLY A 54 0.25 2.18 16.95
CA GLY A 54 0.74 1.06 16.15
C GLY A 54 0.55 -0.30 16.83
N HIS A 55 0.74 -1.36 16.05
CA HIS A 55 0.72 -2.72 16.58
C HIS A 55 2.11 -3.16 17.07
N GLU A 56 2.14 -4.10 18.01
CA GLU A 56 3.37 -4.74 18.42
C GLU A 56 3.98 -5.53 17.26
N ILE A 57 5.31 -5.48 17.16
CA ILE A 57 6.08 -6.35 16.28
C ILE A 57 6.28 -7.68 16.99
N LEU A 58 5.84 -8.75 16.35
CA LEU A 58 5.87 -10.12 16.88
C LEU A 58 7.01 -10.96 16.30
N MET A 59 7.73 -10.46 15.30
CA MET A 59 8.91 -11.14 14.76
C MET A 59 10.05 -11.13 15.79
N PRO A 60 10.87 -12.19 15.84
CA PRO A 60 12.05 -12.22 16.70
C PRO A 60 13.06 -11.13 16.29
N PRO A 61 13.84 -10.57 17.24
CA PRO A 61 14.90 -9.63 16.91
C PRO A 61 15.89 -10.21 15.89
N ASN A 62 16.19 -9.43 14.85
CA ASN A 62 17.10 -9.83 13.79
C ASN A 62 18.03 -8.65 13.46
N PRO A 63 19.36 -8.79 13.61
CA PRO A 63 20.30 -7.68 13.38
C PRO A 63 20.35 -7.22 11.92
N ARG A 64 19.77 -7.98 10.98
CA ARG A 64 19.66 -7.60 9.56
C ARG A 64 18.42 -6.77 9.25
N ILE A 65 17.57 -6.51 10.25
CA ILE A 65 16.34 -5.72 10.11
C ILE A 65 16.49 -4.44 10.94
N ALA A 66 16.54 -3.30 10.27
CA ALA A 66 16.50 -2.00 10.92
C ALA A 66 15.05 -1.49 10.95
N VAL A 67 14.41 -1.52 12.13
CA VAL A 67 13.06 -0.99 12.33
C VAL A 67 13.11 0.45 12.83
N LYS A 68 12.37 1.35 12.18
CA LYS A 68 12.14 2.73 12.62
C LYS A 68 10.67 2.87 13.08
N PHE A 69 10.47 3.38 14.29
CA PHE A 69 9.13 3.65 14.81
C PHE A 69 8.74 5.10 14.52
N MET A 70 7.91 5.32 13.50
CA MET A 70 7.44 6.65 13.10
C MET A 70 6.20 6.59 12.20
N ASP A 71 5.47 7.69 12.15
CA ASP A 71 4.37 7.91 11.20
C ASP A 71 4.94 8.26 9.81
N ILE A 72 4.93 7.30 8.89
CA ILE A 72 5.46 7.49 7.54
C ILE A 72 4.69 8.57 6.76
N THR A 73 3.44 8.87 7.14
CA THR A 73 2.66 9.94 6.49
C THR A 73 3.20 11.34 6.79
N MET A 74 4.18 11.44 7.69
CA MET A 74 4.89 12.67 8.06
C MET A 74 6.23 12.82 7.33
N LEU A 75 6.61 11.94 6.40
CA LEU A 75 7.88 12.03 5.67
C LEU A 75 7.87 13.10 4.56
N ALA A 76 7.64 14.37 4.93
CA ALA A 76 7.48 15.47 3.97
C ALA A 76 8.71 15.70 3.09
N ALA A 77 9.92 15.65 3.66
CA ALA A 77 11.15 15.82 2.90
C ALA A 77 11.35 14.71 1.86
N ASP A 78 11.09 13.45 2.23
CA ASP A 78 11.12 12.31 1.29
C ASP A 78 10.07 12.45 0.18
N MET A 79 8.91 13.04 0.50
CA MET A 79 7.83 13.38 -0.43
C MET A 79 8.09 14.67 -1.24
N GLY A 80 9.27 15.28 -1.11
CA GLY A 80 9.69 16.45 -1.91
C GLY A 80 9.20 17.80 -1.39
N VAL A 81 8.87 17.89 -0.10
CA VAL A 81 8.49 19.13 0.58
C VAL A 81 9.53 19.47 1.64
N ASP A 82 10.50 20.32 1.27
CA ASP A 82 11.59 20.74 2.17
C ASP A 82 11.22 21.91 3.08
N THR A 83 10.09 22.58 2.83
CA THR A 83 9.62 23.71 3.64
C THR A 83 8.15 23.51 4.01
N ILE A 84 7.91 23.31 5.31
CA ILE A 84 6.57 23.15 5.86
C ILE A 84 5.94 24.54 6.05
N PRO A 85 4.64 24.74 5.72
CA PRO A 85 3.97 26.00 5.99
C PRO A 85 3.94 26.32 7.49
N ALA A 86 4.36 27.53 7.87
CA ALA A 86 4.48 27.93 9.29
C ALA A 86 3.16 27.85 10.08
N GLY A 87 2.02 28.00 9.40
CA GLY A 87 0.69 27.87 10.02
C GLY A 87 0.17 26.44 10.13
N HIS A 88 0.93 25.43 9.68
CA HIS A 88 0.48 24.04 9.73
C HIS A 88 0.47 23.53 11.18
N PRO A 89 -0.60 22.85 11.66
CA PRO A 89 -0.69 22.39 13.04
C PRO A 89 0.50 21.50 13.48
N ASP A 90 1.02 20.69 12.55
CA ASP A 90 2.17 19.81 12.76
C ASP A 90 3.51 20.38 12.27
N PHE A 91 3.66 21.71 12.12
CA PHE A 91 4.87 22.32 11.55
C PHE A 91 6.19 21.77 12.14
N ALA A 92 6.23 21.56 13.45
CA ALA A 92 7.40 21.06 14.17
C ALA A 92 7.54 19.52 14.20
N ASN A 93 6.55 18.78 13.70
CA ASN A 93 6.48 17.31 13.83
C ASN A 93 6.96 16.57 12.57
N PHE A 94 7.23 17.28 11.47
CA PHE A 94 7.79 16.67 10.26
C PHE A 94 9.30 16.40 10.43
N PRO A 95 9.75 15.12 10.38
CA PRO A 95 11.17 14.79 10.48
C PRO A 95 11.96 15.25 9.25
N PRO A 96 13.30 15.32 9.37
CA PRO A 96 14.18 15.41 8.20
C PRO A 96 14.04 14.17 7.31
N ARG A 97 14.65 14.22 6.11
CA ARG A 97 14.63 13.13 5.14
C ARG A 97 15.16 11.81 5.74
N GLU A 98 14.38 10.74 5.64
CA GLU A 98 14.68 9.45 6.24
C GLU A 98 15.25 8.41 5.25
N LEU A 99 14.83 8.49 3.98
CA LEU A 99 15.29 7.64 2.89
C LEU A 99 16.26 8.43 2.01
N ALA A 100 17.53 7.99 2.01
CA ALA A 100 18.54 8.61 1.16
C ALA A 100 18.18 8.42 -0.33
N PRO A 101 18.28 9.46 -1.18
CA PRO A 101 17.84 9.42 -2.58
C PRO A 101 18.45 8.28 -3.44
N ASN A 102 19.63 7.79 -3.05
CA ASN A 102 20.36 6.71 -3.75
C ASN A 102 20.24 5.34 -3.05
N ARG A 103 19.32 5.20 -2.08
CA ARG A 103 19.06 3.93 -1.41
C ARG A 103 17.95 3.19 -2.14
N PHE A 104 18.29 2.06 -2.75
CA PHE A 104 17.35 1.23 -3.50
C PHE A 104 17.11 -0.14 -2.85
N PHE A 105 15.94 -0.70 -3.13
CA PHE A 105 15.45 -1.96 -2.60
C PHE A 105 14.93 -2.87 -3.71
N ASP A 106 15.15 -4.16 -3.56
CA ASP A 106 14.76 -5.18 -4.55
C ASP A 106 13.31 -5.64 -4.32
N LEU A 107 12.86 -5.58 -3.07
CA LEU A 107 11.48 -5.87 -2.65
C LEU A 107 10.96 -4.74 -1.77
N VAL A 108 9.79 -4.22 -2.13
CA VAL A 108 9.05 -3.24 -1.33
C VAL A 108 7.72 -3.84 -0.91
N ILE A 109 7.38 -3.70 0.38
CA ILE A 109 6.14 -4.16 0.99
C ILE A 109 5.36 -2.92 1.48
N CYS A 110 4.17 -2.75 0.92
CA CYS A 110 3.21 -1.69 1.22
C CYS A 110 1.95 -2.33 1.81
N ASP A 111 2.02 -2.73 3.09
CA ASP A 111 0.94 -3.43 3.82
C ASP A 111 0.21 -2.53 4.84
N GLY A 112 0.45 -1.22 4.79
CA GLY A 112 -0.12 -0.26 5.72
C GLY A 112 -1.60 -0.01 5.51
N GLN A 113 -2.36 -0.03 6.60
CA GLN A 113 -3.75 0.44 6.64
C GLN A 113 -3.97 1.40 7.81
N VAL A 114 -4.86 2.35 7.59
CA VAL A 114 -5.39 3.18 8.67
C VAL A 114 -6.25 2.32 9.57
N LEU A 115 -5.82 2.18 10.82
CA LEU A 115 -6.59 1.52 11.86
C LEU A 115 -7.84 2.32 12.20
N ARG A 116 -8.87 1.65 12.73
CA ARG A 116 -10.15 2.27 13.06
C ARG A 116 -9.97 3.46 14.02
N THR A 117 -10.75 4.50 13.82
CA THR A 117 -10.65 5.81 14.50
C THR A 117 -10.80 5.72 16.02
N ASN A 118 -11.40 4.65 16.54
CA ASN A 118 -11.55 4.41 17.97
C ASN A 118 -10.26 3.98 18.70
N VAL A 119 -9.13 3.86 17.98
CA VAL A 119 -7.83 3.40 18.54
C VAL A 119 -6.74 4.48 18.46
N HIS A 120 -6.87 5.48 17.57
CA HIS A 120 -5.86 6.56 17.40
C HIS A 120 -6.52 7.92 17.31
N ALA A 121 -6.14 8.83 18.22
CA ALA A 121 -6.45 10.24 18.06
C ALA A 121 -5.63 10.80 16.89
N ARG A 122 -6.31 11.24 15.84
CA ARG A 122 -5.70 11.91 14.69
C ARG A 122 -6.06 13.39 14.74
N ALA A 123 -5.17 14.22 14.20
CA ALA A 123 -5.49 15.62 13.99
C ALA A 123 -6.66 15.75 13.00
N GLU A 124 -7.59 16.64 13.31
CA GLU A 124 -8.85 16.81 12.57
C GLU A 124 -8.62 17.09 11.08
N TYR A 125 -7.60 17.88 10.74
CA TYR A 125 -7.29 18.25 9.36
C TYR A 125 -6.95 17.06 8.44
N ARG A 126 -6.52 15.93 9.01
CA ARG A 126 -6.05 14.76 8.25
C ARG A 126 -6.92 13.53 8.38
N GLU A 127 -7.87 13.49 9.30
CA GLU A 127 -8.59 12.27 9.64
C GLU A 127 -9.29 11.64 8.42
N SER A 128 -10.00 12.45 7.63
CA SER A 128 -10.69 12.00 6.41
C SER A 128 -9.76 11.64 5.25
N ARG A 129 -8.50 12.09 5.31
CA ARG A 129 -7.51 12.00 4.23
C ARG A 129 -6.40 10.99 4.52
N GLU A 130 -6.35 10.45 5.73
CA GLU A 130 -5.23 9.66 6.23
C GLU A 130 -5.01 8.38 5.42
N ALA A 131 -6.09 7.71 4.99
CA ALA A 131 -5.97 6.50 4.17
C ALA A 131 -5.30 6.79 2.83
N THR A 132 -5.63 7.94 2.23
CA THR A 132 -4.99 8.43 1.00
C THR A 132 -3.54 8.79 1.27
N ARG A 133 -3.25 9.57 2.32
CA ARG A 133 -1.87 9.95 2.69
C ARG A 133 -0.99 8.72 2.89
N LEU A 134 -1.47 7.73 3.63
CA LEU A 134 -0.74 6.48 3.90
C LEU A 134 -0.50 5.66 2.64
N THR A 135 -1.52 5.51 1.80
CA THR A 135 -1.39 4.75 0.54
C THR A 135 -0.40 5.42 -0.40
N LEU A 136 -0.52 6.74 -0.60
CA LEU A 136 0.35 7.49 -1.51
C LEU A 136 1.79 7.56 -1.03
N THR A 137 2.02 7.67 0.28
CA THR A 137 3.38 7.61 0.85
C THR A 137 4.04 6.29 0.51
N GLN A 138 3.36 5.17 0.77
CA GLN A 138 3.89 3.83 0.50
C GLN A 138 4.13 3.60 -1.00
N LEU A 139 3.22 4.06 -1.87
CA LEU A 139 3.35 3.92 -3.32
C LEU A 139 4.48 4.77 -3.88
N ALA A 140 4.51 6.07 -3.54
CA ALA A 140 5.48 7.02 -4.06
C ALA A 140 6.89 6.66 -3.62
N LEU A 141 7.13 6.54 -2.30
CA LEU A 141 8.46 6.21 -1.79
C LEU A 141 8.86 4.78 -2.16
N GLY A 142 7.90 3.85 -2.18
CA GLY A 142 8.13 2.48 -2.59
C GLY A 142 8.63 2.37 -4.03
N LEU A 143 7.97 3.04 -4.97
CA LEU A 143 8.37 3.03 -6.38
C LEU A 143 9.66 3.83 -6.62
N ASP A 144 9.81 4.98 -5.96
CA ASP A 144 10.98 5.86 -6.09
C ASP A 144 12.28 5.16 -5.62
N HIS A 145 12.19 4.39 -4.53
CA HIS A 145 13.30 3.63 -3.98
C HIS A 145 13.39 2.18 -4.48
N LEU A 146 12.65 1.80 -5.52
CA LEU A 146 12.73 0.45 -6.08
C LEU A 146 13.91 0.34 -7.07
N THR A 147 14.68 -0.76 -6.96
CA THR A 147 15.67 -1.13 -7.98
C THR A 147 14.93 -1.43 -9.30
N PRO A 148 15.44 -1.01 -10.48
CA PRO A 148 14.87 -1.43 -11.76
C PRO A 148 14.77 -2.96 -11.86
N GLY A 149 13.58 -3.46 -12.24
CA GLY A 149 13.28 -4.89 -12.26
C GLY A 149 12.81 -5.47 -10.92
N GLY A 150 12.81 -4.67 -9.85
CA GLY A 150 12.37 -5.07 -8.51
C GLY A 150 10.88 -5.42 -8.42
N THR A 151 10.47 -5.77 -7.21
CA THR A 151 9.10 -6.21 -6.90
C THR A 151 8.45 -5.34 -5.83
N MET A 152 7.18 -4.99 -6.04
CA MET A 152 6.33 -4.36 -5.03
C MET A 152 5.17 -5.27 -4.66
N VAL A 153 4.90 -5.38 -3.37
CA VAL A 153 3.71 -6.02 -2.80
C VAL A 153 2.87 -4.94 -2.17
N VAL A 154 1.65 -4.74 -2.68
CA VAL A 154 0.78 -3.66 -2.24
C VAL A 154 -0.55 -4.23 -1.80
N LEU A 155 -0.94 -3.92 -0.58
CA LEU A 155 -2.24 -4.24 -0.04
C LEU A 155 -3.29 -3.25 -0.55
N LEU A 156 -4.35 -3.79 -1.14
CA LEU A 156 -5.46 -3.04 -1.72
C LEU A 156 -6.78 -3.52 -1.14
N HIS A 157 -7.78 -2.66 -1.23
CA HIS A 157 -9.16 -2.96 -0.89
C HIS A 157 -10.07 -2.53 -2.02
N HIS A 158 -11.23 -3.18 -2.10
CA HIS A 158 -12.32 -2.75 -2.97
C HIS A 158 -11.85 -2.50 -4.40
N MET A 159 -11.73 -3.60 -5.16
CA MET A 159 -11.27 -3.59 -6.54
C MET A 159 -12.02 -2.58 -7.41
N GLU A 160 -13.29 -2.36 -7.11
CA GLU A 160 -14.23 -1.48 -7.80
C GLU A 160 -14.04 0.01 -7.53
N THR A 161 -13.23 0.41 -6.56
CA THR A 161 -13.03 1.82 -6.21
C THR A 161 -12.15 2.53 -7.24
N TRP A 162 -12.49 3.78 -7.57
CA TRP A 162 -11.77 4.58 -8.56
C TRP A 162 -10.25 4.63 -8.34
N GLY A 163 -9.82 4.87 -7.09
CA GLY A 163 -8.39 4.90 -6.75
C GLY A 163 -7.66 3.58 -7.07
N THR A 164 -8.28 2.44 -6.72
CA THR A 164 -7.73 1.11 -7.04
C THR A 164 -7.69 0.87 -8.55
N LEU A 165 -8.71 1.31 -9.31
CA LEU A 165 -8.72 1.20 -10.77
C LEU A 165 -7.61 2.01 -11.43
N CYS A 166 -7.43 3.26 -11.01
CA CYS A 166 -6.38 4.14 -11.50
C CYS A 166 -4.99 3.57 -11.20
N LEU A 167 -4.77 3.09 -9.98
CA LEU A 167 -3.52 2.43 -9.60
C LEU A 167 -3.25 1.20 -10.46
N MET A 168 -4.23 0.31 -10.61
CA MET A 168 -4.09 -0.91 -11.42
C MET A 168 -3.75 -0.58 -12.87
N ARG A 169 -4.40 0.43 -13.46
CA ARG A 169 -4.09 0.89 -14.83
C ARG A 169 -2.65 1.42 -14.92
N LYS A 170 -2.23 2.29 -13.98
CA LYS A 170 -0.87 2.85 -13.96
C LYS A 170 0.19 1.75 -13.85
N MET A 171 0.05 0.84 -12.88
CA MET A 171 1.03 -0.22 -12.67
C MET A 171 1.20 -1.14 -13.89
N HIS A 172 0.14 -1.36 -14.68
CA HIS A 172 0.24 -2.14 -15.92
C HIS A 172 1.07 -1.46 -17.03
N GLN A 173 1.33 -0.16 -16.93
CA GLN A 173 2.14 0.55 -17.92
C GLN A 173 3.65 0.27 -17.76
N PHE A 174 4.08 -0.15 -16.57
CA PHE A 174 5.49 -0.27 -16.24
C PHE A 174 5.85 -1.48 -15.36
N ALA A 175 4.91 -2.40 -15.11
CA ALA A 175 5.15 -3.61 -14.34
C ALA A 175 4.33 -4.81 -14.86
N SER A 176 4.80 -6.01 -14.54
CA SER A 176 4.00 -7.23 -14.65
C SER A 176 3.18 -7.40 -13.37
N VAL A 177 1.86 -7.30 -13.50
CA VAL A 177 0.94 -7.25 -12.36
C VAL A 177 0.20 -8.58 -12.20
N GLN A 178 0.24 -9.13 -10.99
CA GLN A 178 -0.58 -10.26 -10.55
C GLN A 178 -1.37 -9.86 -9.31
N LEU A 179 -2.58 -10.40 -9.16
CA LEU A 179 -3.38 -10.22 -7.94
C LEU A 179 -3.43 -11.50 -7.11
N PHE A 180 -3.42 -11.34 -5.79
CA PHE A 180 -3.47 -12.44 -4.85
C PHE A 180 -4.48 -12.18 -3.72
N LYS A 181 -5.39 -13.14 -3.52
CA LYS A 181 -6.27 -13.18 -2.34
C LYS A 181 -6.17 -14.56 -1.71
N HIS A 182 -5.92 -14.62 -0.41
CA HIS A 182 -5.86 -15.92 0.27
C HIS A 182 -7.26 -16.53 0.36
N PRO A 183 -7.46 -17.80 -0.04
CA PRO A 183 -8.80 -18.41 -0.10
C PRO A 183 -9.42 -18.68 1.28
N LYS A 184 -8.63 -18.62 2.35
CA LYS A 184 -9.08 -18.89 3.73
C LYS A 184 -8.89 -17.71 4.69
N CYS A 185 -7.84 -16.90 4.49
CA CYS A 185 -7.46 -15.84 5.43
C CYS A 185 -7.95 -14.52 4.86
N HIS A 186 -8.71 -13.76 5.64
CA HIS A 186 -9.38 -12.53 5.18
C HIS A 186 -10.21 -12.71 3.90
N ALA A 187 -10.60 -13.95 3.57
CA ALA A 187 -11.29 -14.27 2.32
C ALA A 187 -12.62 -13.52 2.17
N LYS A 188 -13.32 -13.24 3.28
CA LYS A 188 -14.57 -12.47 3.34
C LYS A 188 -14.38 -10.95 3.22
N ARG A 189 -13.19 -10.43 3.53
CA ARG A 189 -12.88 -8.99 3.51
C ARG A 189 -12.66 -8.52 2.08
N SER A 190 -12.74 -7.22 1.83
CA SER A 190 -12.41 -6.62 0.54
C SER A 190 -10.90 -6.59 0.25
N ALA A 191 -10.05 -6.86 1.24
CA ALA A 191 -8.59 -6.85 1.12
C ALA A 191 -8.05 -7.92 0.13
N PHE A 192 -7.07 -7.54 -0.68
CA PHE A 192 -6.28 -8.40 -1.55
C PHE A 192 -4.91 -7.75 -1.81
N TYR A 193 -3.96 -8.48 -2.38
CA TYR A 193 -2.65 -7.96 -2.73
C TYR A 193 -2.50 -7.80 -4.24
N MET A 194 -1.93 -6.67 -4.64
CA MET A 194 -1.27 -6.52 -5.94
C MET A 194 0.20 -6.86 -5.78
N ILE A 195 0.70 -7.68 -6.69
CA ILE A 195 2.10 -8.06 -6.80
C ILE A 195 2.58 -7.53 -8.14
N ALA A 196 3.41 -6.49 -8.12
CA ALA A 196 4.01 -5.90 -9.29
C ALA A 196 5.48 -6.35 -9.38
N THR A 197 5.83 -7.07 -10.44
CA THR A 197 7.18 -7.60 -10.68
C THR A 197 7.77 -6.99 -11.93
N LYS A 198 9.10 -7.10 -12.09
CA LYS A 198 9.83 -6.56 -13.26
C LYS A 198 9.52 -5.07 -13.46
N VAL A 199 9.42 -4.34 -12.36
CA VAL A 199 8.99 -2.94 -12.38
C VAL A 199 10.05 -2.09 -13.05
N ASN A 200 9.70 -1.41 -14.14
CA ASN A 200 10.56 -0.42 -14.78
C ASN A 200 10.42 0.93 -14.06
N ALA A 201 10.98 1.01 -12.84
CA ALA A 201 10.81 2.15 -11.92
C ALA A 201 11.40 3.49 -12.43
N ARG A 202 12.06 3.49 -13.59
CA ARG A 202 12.73 4.67 -14.19
C ARG A 202 12.16 5.05 -15.56
N CYS A 203 11.12 4.39 -16.03
CA CYS A 203 10.45 4.83 -17.25
C CYS A 203 9.59 6.08 -16.97
N PRO A 204 9.29 6.90 -18.00
CA PRO A 204 8.51 8.12 -17.83
C PRO A 204 7.20 7.91 -17.06
N GLN A 205 6.46 6.84 -17.38
CA GLN A 205 5.19 6.52 -16.73
C GLN A 205 5.33 6.24 -15.22
N ALA A 206 6.45 5.65 -14.80
CA ALA A 206 6.71 5.41 -13.38
C ALA A 206 7.09 6.73 -12.67
N THR A 207 7.91 7.56 -13.31
CA THR A 207 8.26 8.90 -12.80
C THR A 207 7.03 9.79 -12.66
N ASP A 208 6.19 9.86 -13.71
CA ASP A 208 4.94 10.61 -13.70
C ASP A 208 4.00 10.14 -12.57
N ALA A 209 3.92 8.82 -12.35
CA ALA A 209 3.14 8.26 -11.25
C ALA A 209 3.68 8.68 -9.87
N ILE A 210 5.01 8.69 -9.67
CA ILE A 210 5.63 9.15 -8.42
C ILE A 210 5.32 10.64 -8.19
N GLU A 211 5.50 11.48 -9.20
CA GLU A 211 5.24 12.92 -9.12
C GLU A 211 3.77 13.22 -8.81
N GLU A 212 2.85 12.54 -9.49
CA GLU A 212 1.42 12.63 -9.23
C GLU A 212 1.09 12.21 -7.80
N TRP A 213 1.56 11.06 -7.33
CA TRP A 213 1.29 10.60 -5.97
C TRP A 213 1.86 11.53 -4.89
N LYS A 214 3.07 12.07 -5.09
CA LYS A 214 3.65 13.10 -4.20
C LYS A 214 2.83 14.39 -4.23
N GLY A 215 2.34 14.81 -5.41
CA GLY A 215 1.47 15.97 -5.58
C GLY A 215 0.13 15.83 -4.85
N ILE A 216 -0.55 14.70 -5.02
CA ILE A 216 -1.83 14.40 -4.33
C ILE A 216 -1.60 14.32 -2.82
N TRP A 217 -0.52 13.67 -2.37
CA TRP A 217 -0.17 13.63 -0.94
C TRP A 217 0.08 15.02 -0.37
N LYS A 218 0.74 15.91 -1.12
CA LYS A 218 0.99 17.29 -0.71
C LYS A 218 -0.31 18.06 -0.52
N VAL A 219 -1.27 17.92 -1.45
CA VAL A 219 -2.60 18.53 -1.32
C VAL A 219 -3.36 17.93 -0.15
N ALA A 220 -3.32 16.60 0.03
CA ALA A 220 -3.96 15.92 1.14
C ALA A 220 -3.39 16.37 2.51
N THR A 221 -2.12 16.74 2.57
CA THR A 221 -1.43 17.14 3.81
C THR A 221 -1.55 18.64 4.09
N PHE A 222 -1.37 19.49 3.07
CA PHE A 222 -1.24 20.95 3.24
C PHE A 222 -2.34 21.78 2.56
N GLY A 223 -3.16 21.16 1.71
CA GLY A 223 -4.20 21.83 0.92
C GLY A 223 -5.56 21.93 1.64
N SER A 224 -6.43 22.80 1.13
CA SER A 224 -7.81 22.92 1.60
C SER A 224 -8.66 21.71 1.22
N GLU A 225 -9.86 21.60 1.81
CA GLU A 225 -10.83 20.55 1.46
C GLU A 225 -11.26 20.65 -0.02
N GLU A 226 -11.42 21.88 -0.53
CA GLU A 226 -11.73 22.15 -1.94
C GLU A 226 -10.64 21.60 -2.85
N ALA A 227 -9.38 21.99 -2.60
CA ALA A 227 -8.25 21.54 -3.41
C ALA A 227 -8.10 20.00 -3.38
N TYR A 228 -8.34 19.38 -2.23
CA TYR A 228 -8.31 17.93 -2.10
C TYR A 228 -9.46 17.26 -2.86
N ARG A 229 -10.69 17.78 -2.75
CA ARG A 229 -11.83 17.28 -3.53
C ARG A 229 -11.57 17.39 -5.03
N ASP A 230 -11.05 18.51 -5.49
CA ASP A 230 -10.78 18.77 -6.91
C ASP A 230 -9.74 17.78 -7.47
N VAL A 231 -8.66 17.52 -6.73
CA VAL A 231 -7.64 16.54 -7.11
C VAL A 231 -8.15 15.10 -7.10
N MET A 232 -9.06 14.76 -6.19
CA MET A 232 -9.63 13.42 -6.10
C MET A 232 -10.81 13.20 -7.04
N HIS A 233 -11.37 14.27 -7.60
CA HIS A 233 -12.52 14.21 -8.48
C HIS A 233 -12.13 13.71 -9.87
N ALA A 234 -12.85 12.70 -10.35
CA ALA A 234 -12.74 12.23 -11.72
C ALA A 234 -13.92 12.74 -12.55
N SER A 235 -13.64 13.28 -13.73
CA SER A 235 -14.67 13.59 -14.70
C SER A 235 -15.27 12.32 -15.30
N ASP A 236 -16.53 12.40 -15.73
CA ASP A 236 -17.18 11.28 -16.43
C ASP A 236 -16.38 10.83 -17.65
N ALA A 237 -15.77 11.76 -18.39
CA ALA A 237 -14.96 11.45 -19.55
C ALA A 237 -13.73 10.58 -19.19
N GLU A 238 -13.06 10.87 -18.08
CA GLU A 238 -11.92 10.06 -17.59
C GLU A 238 -12.36 8.66 -17.18
N VAL A 239 -13.49 8.56 -16.47
CA VAL A 239 -14.06 7.26 -16.06
C VAL A 239 -14.40 6.43 -17.30
N HIS A 240 -15.11 7.01 -18.28
CA HIS A 240 -15.49 6.30 -19.50
C HIS A 240 -14.26 5.88 -20.32
N SER A 241 -13.25 6.74 -20.44
CA SER A 241 -11.99 6.38 -21.11
C SER A 241 -11.30 5.22 -20.39
N LEU A 242 -11.17 5.26 -19.06
CA LEU A 242 -10.54 4.20 -18.30
C LEU A 242 -11.27 2.87 -18.46
N LEU A 243 -12.60 2.86 -18.36
CA LEU A 243 -13.41 1.65 -18.49
C LEU A 243 -13.34 1.07 -19.91
N LYS A 244 -13.31 1.92 -20.93
CA LYS A 244 -13.15 1.49 -22.32
C LYS A 244 -11.79 0.84 -22.56
N ASP A 245 -10.73 1.45 -22.05
CA ASP A 245 -9.35 1.04 -22.35
C ASP A 245 -8.85 -0.11 -21.46
N PHE A 246 -9.25 -0.11 -20.19
CA PHE A 246 -8.73 -1.03 -19.17
C PHE A 246 -9.80 -1.97 -18.58
N GLY A 247 -11.10 -1.70 -18.79
CA GLY A 247 -12.20 -2.47 -18.22
C GLY A 247 -12.15 -3.98 -18.50
N PRO A 248 -11.88 -4.45 -19.73
CA PRO A 248 -11.76 -5.89 -20.01
C PRO A 248 -10.67 -6.57 -19.18
N ARG A 249 -9.49 -5.94 -19.09
CA ARG A 249 -8.35 -6.43 -18.30
C ARG A 249 -8.61 -6.37 -16.80
N LEU A 250 -9.32 -5.33 -16.35
CA LEU A 250 -9.77 -5.23 -14.97
C LEU A 250 -10.64 -6.43 -14.60
N VAL A 251 -11.63 -6.77 -15.43
CA VAL A 251 -12.53 -7.92 -15.17
C VAL A 251 -11.75 -9.22 -15.14
N GLU A 252 -10.78 -9.41 -16.03
CA GLU A 252 -9.89 -10.58 -16.05
C GLU A 252 -9.13 -10.71 -14.72
N ASN A 253 -8.48 -9.63 -14.27
CA ASN A 253 -7.71 -9.60 -13.03
C ASN A 253 -8.58 -9.74 -11.78
N ALA A 254 -9.75 -9.07 -11.76
CA ALA A 254 -10.63 -8.98 -10.60
C ALA A 254 -11.45 -10.25 -10.35
N ARG A 255 -11.81 -10.99 -11.42
CA ARG A 255 -12.71 -12.14 -11.33
C ARG A 255 -12.23 -13.21 -10.35
N PRO A 256 -10.96 -13.65 -10.34
CA PRO A 256 -10.46 -14.58 -9.33
C PRO A 256 -10.64 -14.08 -7.89
N ILE A 257 -10.41 -12.78 -7.65
CA ILE A 257 -10.52 -12.13 -6.34
C ILE A 257 -11.99 -12.14 -5.88
N TRP A 258 -12.92 -11.72 -6.75
CA TRP A 258 -14.35 -11.72 -6.46
C TRP A 258 -14.91 -13.12 -6.25
N VAL A 259 -14.48 -14.12 -7.03
CA VAL A 259 -14.92 -15.52 -6.87
C VAL A 259 -14.52 -16.06 -5.49
N ILE A 260 -13.29 -15.78 -5.04
CA ILE A 260 -12.83 -16.18 -3.71
C ILE A 260 -13.69 -15.50 -2.63
N GLN A 261 -13.94 -14.19 -2.77
CA GLN A 261 -14.70 -13.43 -1.79
C GLN A 261 -16.16 -13.88 -1.72
N ALA A 262 -16.83 -14.05 -2.87
CA ALA A 262 -18.21 -14.51 -2.95
C ALA A 262 -18.40 -15.87 -2.28
N LYS A 263 -17.54 -16.86 -2.61
CA LYS A 263 -17.56 -18.19 -1.98
C LYS A 263 -17.36 -18.15 -0.47
N ALA A 264 -16.52 -17.22 0.03
CA ALA A 264 -16.28 -17.07 1.45
C ALA A 264 -17.46 -16.39 2.18
N LEU A 265 -18.13 -15.44 1.53
CA LEU A 265 -19.31 -14.75 2.03
C LEU A 265 -20.54 -15.67 2.07
N GLU A 266 -20.77 -16.47 1.03
CA GLU A 266 -21.85 -17.47 0.98
C GLU A 266 -21.80 -18.44 2.17
N LYS A 267 -20.58 -18.78 2.62
CA LYS A 267 -20.35 -19.69 3.75
C LYS A 267 -20.32 -18.97 5.11
N ALA A 268 -20.49 -17.65 5.16
CA ALA A 268 -20.37 -16.90 6.40
C ALA A 268 -21.54 -17.18 7.36
N SER A 269 -21.23 -17.28 8.65
CA SER A 269 -22.19 -17.58 9.71
C SER A 269 -23.36 -16.60 9.77
N PHE A 270 -23.11 -15.31 9.49
CA PHE A 270 -24.15 -14.27 9.47
C PHE A 270 -25.08 -14.37 8.24
N VAL A 271 -24.67 -15.02 7.15
CA VAL A 271 -25.55 -15.29 5.99
C VAL A 271 -26.45 -16.50 6.29
N LYS A 272 -25.93 -17.50 7.00
CA LYS A 272 -26.67 -18.71 7.38
C LYS A 272 -27.68 -18.50 8.52
N GLY A 273 -27.63 -17.37 9.21
CA GLY A 273 -28.55 -17.00 10.29
C GLY A 273 -29.82 -16.25 9.83
N ALA A 274 -29.88 -15.78 8.57
CA ALA A 274 -30.99 -14.98 8.07
C ALA A 274 -32.26 -15.80 7.71
N SER A 275 -32.23 -17.13 7.85
CA SER A 275 -33.34 -18.03 7.49
C SER A 275 -34.03 -18.71 8.67
N ARG A 276 -33.78 -18.29 9.92
CA ARG A 276 -34.50 -18.80 11.11
C ARG A 276 -35.00 -17.69 12.00
N GLY A 277 -36.21 -17.23 11.73
CA GLY A 277 -36.95 -16.36 12.61
C GLY A 277 -37.80 -15.39 11.82
N TRP A 278 -38.94 -15.89 11.34
CA TRP A 278 -40.22 -15.19 11.17
C TRP A 278 -41.24 -16.31 10.90
N GLY A 279 -41.67 -16.95 11.98
CA GLY A 279 -42.88 -17.77 12.00
C GLY A 279 -43.94 -17.00 12.79
N PRO A 280 -45.20 -16.94 12.33
CA PRO A 280 -46.24 -16.17 12.99
C PRO A 280 -46.55 -16.77 14.37
N SER A 281 -46.72 -15.86 15.33
CA SER A 281 -47.18 -16.09 16.71
C SER A 281 -48.58 -16.66 16.78
#